data_AF-A0A1V4HQY7-F1
#
_entry.id   AF-A0A1V4HQY7-F1
#
_cell.length_a   1.000
_cell.length_b   1.000
_cell.length_c   1.000
_cell.angle_alpha   90.00
_cell.angle_beta   90.00
_cell.angle_gamma   90.00
#
_symmetry.space_group_name_H-M   'P 1'
#
loop_
_entity.id
_entity.type
_entity.pdbx_description
1 polymer ?
#
loop_
_entity_poly.entity_id
_entity_poly.type
_entity_poly.pdbx_seq_one_letter_code
_entity_poly.pdbx_strand_id
1 'polypeptide(L)' 'MNSLRMALEDECCREQLIHIAWQHVKLALEFGQPNTSKNRRETIKKEIALLRTERDTLLCDISANKKQFRL' A
#
# COMPACT_ATOMS: atom_id res chain seq x y z
N MET A 1 -5.38 27.69 -9.54
CA MET A 1 -4.20 26.80 -9.45
C MET A 1 -4.37 25.61 -8.48
N ASN A 2 -5.53 25.41 -7.82
CA ASN A 2 -5.71 24.33 -6.84
C ASN A 2 -6.08 22.97 -7.47
N SER A 3 -6.66 22.95 -8.67
CA SER A 3 -7.18 21.72 -9.30
C SER A 3 -6.10 20.76 -9.79
N LEU A 4 -4.94 21.27 -10.25
CA LEU A 4 -3.82 20.45 -10.75
C LEU A 4 -3.08 19.75 -9.60
N ARG A 5 -2.89 20.43 -8.48
CA ARG A 5 -2.20 19.88 -7.30
C ARG A 5 -2.97 18.70 -6.71
N MET A 6 -4.29 18.80 -6.60
CA MET A 6 -5.14 17.70 -6.14
C MET A 6 -5.10 16.48 -7.06
N ALA A 7 -5.07 16.70 -8.39
CA ALA A 7 -4.99 15.60 -9.36
C ALA A 7 -3.65 14.86 -9.26
N LEU A 8 -2.55 15.59 -9.07
CA LEU A 8 -1.21 15.02 -8.87
C LEU A 8 -1.08 14.28 -7.53
N GLU A 9 -1.67 14.81 -6.45
CA GLU A 9 -1.71 14.13 -5.15
C GLU A 9 -2.52 12.81 -5.23
N ASP A 10 -3.68 12.82 -5.92
CA ASP A 10 -4.52 11.63 -6.12
C ASP A 10 -3.85 10.59 -7.03
N GLU A 11 -3.09 11.02 -8.05
CA GLU A 11 -2.30 10.14 -8.92
C GLU A 11 -1.12 9.50 -8.19
N CYS A 12 -0.36 10.28 -7.42
CA CYS A 12 0.73 9.78 -6.57
C CYS A 12 0.23 8.76 -5.53
N CYS A 13 -0.89 9.06 -4.86
CA CYS A 13 -1.53 8.13 -3.93
C CYS A 13 -1.96 6.82 -4.62
N ARG A 14 -2.49 6.89 -5.84
CA ARG A 14 -2.86 5.68 -6.61
C ARG A 14 -1.64 4.84 -6.96
N GLU A 15 -0.57 5.46 -7.44
CA GLU A 15 0.67 4.74 -7.78
C GLU A 15 1.27 4.03 -6.58
N GLN A 16 1.30 4.69 -5.41
CA GLN A 16 1.76 4.10 -4.17
C GLN A 16 0.89 2.90 -3.74
N LEU A 17 -0.43 2.99 -3.83
CA LEU A 17 -1.34 1.87 -3.54
C LEU A 17 -1.10 0.68 -4.48
N ILE A 18 -0.88 0.94 -5.78
CA ILE A 18 -0.56 -0.10 -6.77
C ILE A 18 0.78 -0.75 -6.42
N HIS A 19 1.79 0.03 -6.05
CA HIS A 19 3.10 -0.47 -5.65
C HIS A 19 3.01 -1.40 -4.43
N ILE A 20 2.30 -0.97 -3.39
CA ILE A 20 2.07 -1.78 -2.18
C ILE A 20 1.35 -3.10 -2.53
N ALA A 21 0.31 -3.02 -3.37
CA ALA A 21 -0.42 -4.21 -3.82
C ALA A 21 0.48 -5.19 -4.57
N TRP A 22 1.32 -4.68 -5.48
CA TRP A 22 2.28 -5.49 -6.23
C TRP A 22 3.27 -6.20 -5.31
N GLN A 23 3.86 -5.47 -4.35
CA GLN A 23 4.79 -6.06 -3.37
C GLN A 23 4.09 -7.12 -2.50
N HIS A 24 2.86 -6.85 -2.05
CA HIS A 24 2.10 -7.81 -1.27
C HIS A 24 1.85 -9.10 -2.05
N VAL A 25 1.47 -9.02 -3.33
CA VAL A 25 1.25 -10.20 -4.18
C VAL A 25 2.55 -10.98 -4.38
N LYS A 26 3.65 -10.30 -4.67
CA LYS A 26 4.98 -10.93 -4.82
C LYS A 26 5.35 -11.75 -3.58
N LEU A 27 5.17 -11.18 -2.40
CA LEU A 27 5.46 -11.84 -1.13
C LEU A 27 4.50 -13.00 -0.84
N ALA A 28 3.21 -12.84 -1.15
CA ALA A 28 2.23 -13.91 -1.00
C ALA A 28 2.54 -15.11 -1.90
N LEU A 29 2.98 -14.85 -3.14
CA LEU A 29 3.43 -15.88 -4.07
C LEU A 29 4.68 -16.59 -3.55
N GLU A 30 5.67 -15.85 -3.05
CA GLU A 30 6.87 -16.42 -2.42
C GLU A 30 6.50 -17.29 -1.20
N PHE A 31 5.60 -16.81 -0.34
CA PHE A 31 5.13 -17.55 0.83
C PHE A 31 4.49 -18.88 0.45
N GLY A 32 3.77 -18.94 -0.68
CA GLY A 32 3.14 -20.14 -1.21
C GLY A 32 4.12 -21.17 -1.79
N GLN A 33 5.35 -20.77 -2.14
CA GLN A 33 6.30 -21.68 -2.77
C GLN A 33 6.76 -22.80 -1.82
N PRO A 34 6.85 -24.06 -2.28
CA PRO A 34 7.23 -25.20 -1.45
C PRO A 34 8.68 -25.14 -0.95
N ASN A 35 9.56 -24.43 -1.66
CA ASN A 35 10.97 -24.25 -1.28
C ASN A 35 11.19 -23.07 -0.32
N THR A 36 10.17 -22.26 -0.01
CA THR A 36 10.31 -21.14 0.92
C THR A 36 10.47 -21.66 2.34
N SER A 37 11.64 -21.40 2.92
CA SER A 37 12.00 -21.83 4.26
C SER A 37 11.07 -21.27 5.33
N LYS A 38 10.96 -21.96 6.48
CA LYS A 38 10.12 -21.51 7.60
C LYS A 38 10.50 -20.11 8.08
N ASN A 39 11.81 -19.83 8.22
CA ASN A 39 12.30 -18.51 8.62
C ASN A 39 11.88 -17.44 7.60
N ARG A 40 12.01 -17.72 6.29
CA ARG A 40 11.58 -16.78 5.26
C ARG A 40 10.07 -16.54 5.29
N ARG A 41 9.25 -17.57 5.54
CA ARG A 41 7.80 -17.44 5.72
C ARG A 41 7.43 -16.53 6.91
N GLU A 42 8.16 -16.62 8.01
CA GLU A 42 7.96 -15.73 9.17
C GLU A 42 8.34 -14.27 8.84
N THR A 43 9.44 -14.07 8.10
CA THR A 43 9.83 -12.74 7.61
C THR A 43 8.78 -12.18 6.65
N ILE A 44 8.31 -12.97 5.68
CA ILE A 44 7.26 -12.55 4.74
C ILE A 44 5.98 -12.12 5.47
N LYS A 45 5.57 -12.82 6.54
CA LYS A 45 4.41 -12.40 7.34
C LYS A 45 4.59 -11.00 7.94
N LYS A 46 5.80 -10.68 8.42
CA LYS A 46 6.13 -9.35 8.96
C LYS A 46 6.14 -8.29 7.86
N GLU A 47 6.76 -8.58 6.71
CA GLU A 47 6.78 -7.69 5.55
C GLU A 47 5.36 -7.39 5.04
N ILE A 48 4.50 -8.41 4.93
CA ILE A 48 3.08 -8.24 4.55
C ILE A 48 2.32 -7.40 5.59
N ALA A 49 2.60 -7.56 6.89
CA ALA A 49 1.96 -6.76 7.92
C ALA A 49 2.35 -5.28 7.81
N LEU A 50 3.63 -4.98 7.53
CA LEU A 50 4.10 -3.61 7.30
C LEU A 50 3.43 -2.97 6.09
N LEU A 51 3.37 -3.69 4.95
CA LEU A 51 2.70 -3.21 3.74
C LEU A 51 1.21 -2.90 3.97
N ARG A 52 0.53 -3.68 4.83
CA ARG A 52 -0.87 -3.40 5.20
C ARG A 52 -0.99 -2.13 6.04
N THR A 53 -0.09 -1.91 7.00
CA THR A 53 -0.05 -0.67 7.79
C THR A 53 0.22 0.55 6.91
N GLU A 54 1.17 0.45 5.97
CA GLU A 54 1.46 1.52 5.00
C GLU A 54 0.24 1.85 4.14
N ARG A 55 -0.43 0.82 3.60
CA ARG A 55 -1.68 0.99 2.85
C ARG A 55 -2.75 1.67 3.71
N ASP A 56 -2.96 1.22 4.93
CA ASP A 56 -4.03 1.73 5.79
C ASP A 56 -3.76 3.19 6.20
N THR A 57 -2.49 3.56 6.37
CA THR A 57 -2.07 4.94 6.60
C THR A 57 -2.38 5.81 5.39
N LEU A 58 -1.97 5.36 4.20
CA LEU A 58 -2.21 6.07 2.95
C LEU A 58 -3.71 6.25 2.66
N LEU A 59 -4.53 5.22 2.92
CA LEU A 59 -5.98 5.30 2.79
C LEU A 59 -6.61 6.26 3.82
N CYS A 60 -6.10 6.29 5.06
CA CYS A 60 -6.54 7.25 6.07
C CYS A 60 -6.26 8.69 5.60
N ASP A 61 -5.06 8.96 5.11
CA ASP A 61 -4.64 10.28 4.62
C ASP A 61 -5.49 10.75 3.43
N ILE A 62 -5.75 9.86 2.46
CA ILE A 62 -6.66 10.14 1.33
C ILE A 62 -8.07 10.47 1.84
N SER A 63 -8.57 9.71 2.83
CA SER A 63 -9.92 9.91 3.36
C SER A 63 -10.06 11.22 4.14
N ALA A 64 -9.02 11.61 4.88
CA ALA A 64 -8.95 12.87 5.62
C ALA A 64 -8.92 14.07 4.66
N ASN A 65 -8.08 13.99 3.61
CA ASN A 65 -8.02 15.00 2.56
C ASN A 65 -9.37 15.15 1.84
N LYS A 66 -10.05 14.05 1.49
CA LYS A 66 -11.38 14.13 0.84
C LYS A 66 -12.47 14.78 1.71
N LYS A 67 -12.35 14.73 3.05
CA LYS A 67 -13.29 15.41 3.97
C LYS A 67 -13.04 16.91 4.07
N GLN A 68 -11.78 17.35 3.92
CA GLN A 68 -11.41 18.77 4.06
C GLN A 68 -11.93 19.65 2.90
N PHE A 69 -12.26 19.07 1.75
CA PHE A 69 -12.71 19.79 0.56
C PHE A 69 -14.19 19.61 0.20
N ARG A 70 -14.99 18.98 1.09
CA ARG A 70 -16.46 19.05 0.99
C ARG A 70 -16.96 20.30 1.72
N LEU A 71 -16.92 21.44 1.04
CA LEU A 71 -17.70 22.65 1.36
C LEU A 71 -18.62 22.95 0.17
#